data_AF-A0A7S1ZYF5-F1
#
_entry.id   AF-A0A7S1ZYF5-F1
#
_cell.length_a   1.000
_cell.length_b   1.000
_cell.length_c   1.000
_cell.angle_alpha   90.00
_cell.angle_beta   90.00
_cell.angle_gamma   90.00
#
_symmetry.space_group_name_H-M   'P 1'
#
loop_
_entity.id
_entity.type
_entity.pdbx_description
1 polymer ?
#
loop_
_entity_poly.entity_id
_entity_poly.type
_entity_poly.pdbx_seq_one_letter_code
_entity_poly.pdbx_strand_id
1 'polypeptide(L)'
;GGQGGGKILGRTGYVPSVTGTMVTPVVAALTLDLPSDPGDLSKLFPGNEGEVERAFVVSVRDLMEGETLEPLPRLGGKNALGPVFPTEHGKIWGLTAIILRPILHRVLRPVGFYNG
;
A
#
# COMPACT_ATOMS: atom_id res chain seq x y z
N GLY A 1 13.77 23.86 11.82
CA GLY A 1 12.44 23.22 11.83
C GLY A 1 11.95 23.13 10.41
N GLY A 2 12.02 21.95 9.81
CA GLY A 2 11.57 21.73 8.43
C GLY A 2 10.24 20.97 8.44
N GLN A 3 9.21 21.53 7.79
CA GLN A 3 7.97 20.81 7.49
C GLN A 3 8.28 19.72 6.45
N GLY A 4 8.53 18.48 6.90
CA GLY A 4 8.61 17.31 6.01
C GLY A 4 7.21 16.82 5.67
N GLY A 5 6.49 17.54 4.81
CA GLY A 5 5.07 17.31 4.54
C GLY A 5 4.83 16.46 3.30
N GLY A 6 4.21 15.29 3.47
CA GLY A 6 3.70 14.52 2.34
C GLY A 6 2.70 15.33 1.51
N LYS A 7 2.76 15.20 0.18
CA LYS A 7 1.85 15.83 -0.78
C LYS A 7 0.76 14.84 -1.17
N ILE A 8 -0.51 15.17 -0.94
CA ILE A 8 -1.64 14.39 -1.43
C ILE A 8 -1.66 14.46 -2.96
N LEU A 9 -1.63 13.29 -3.62
CA LEU A 9 -1.72 13.15 -5.08
C LEU A 9 -3.16 12.93 -5.54
N GLY A 10 -3.97 12.29 -4.70
CA GLY A 10 -5.37 12.02 -5.04
C GLY A 10 -6.11 11.21 -3.98
N ARG A 11 -7.42 11.06 -4.20
CA ARG A 11 -8.32 10.25 -3.38
C ARG A 11 -9.02 9.25 -4.29
N THR A 12 -9.23 8.02 -3.81
CA THR A 12 -10.04 7.04 -4.56
C THR A 12 -11.53 7.28 -4.27
N GLY A 13 -12.40 6.56 -4.99
CA GLY A 13 -13.80 6.42 -4.57
C GLY A 13 -13.92 5.70 -3.22
N TYR A 14 -15.09 5.78 -2.60
CA TYR A 14 -15.37 5.10 -1.34
C TYR A 14 -15.29 3.58 -1.50
N VAL A 15 -14.67 2.91 -0.54
CA VAL A 15 -14.59 1.45 -0.48
C VAL A 15 -15.22 0.99 0.84
N PRO A 16 -16.15 0.03 0.83
CA PRO A 16 -16.70 -0.51 2.07
C PRO A 16 -15.66 -1.38 2.79
N SER A 17 -15.52 -1.19 4.11
CA SER A 17 -14.75 -2.10 4.95
C SER A 17 -15.51 -3.41 5.20
N VAL A 18 -14.86 -4.36 5.89
CA VAL A 18 -15.51 -5.61 6.33
C VAL A 18 -16.69 -5.34 7.28
N THR A 19 -16.67 -4.23 8.02
CA THR A 19 -17.78 -3.83 8.91
C THR A 19 -18.85 -3.00 8.20
N GLY A 20 -18.71 -2.76 6.89
CA GLY A 20 -19.60 -1.88 6.12
C GLY A 20 -19.30 -0.39 6.29
N THR A 21 -18.34 -0.02 7.14
CA THR A 21 -17.89 1.37 7.27
C THR A 21 -17.18 1.82 6.00
N MET A 22 -17.62 2.92 5.40
CA MET A 22 -17.00 3.45 4.19
C MET A 22 -15.65 4.08 4.50
N VAL A 23 -14.62 3.68 3.76
CA VAL A 23 -13.28 4.26 3.84
C VAL A 23 -12.93 4.97 2.53
N THR A 24 -12.13 6.04 2.63
CA THR A 24 -11.63 6.78 1.47
C THR A 24 -10.11 6.72 1.44
N PRO A 25 -9.53 5.81 0.66
CA PRO A 25 -8.08 5.76 0.45
C PRO A 25 -7.55 7.07 -0.14
N VAL A 26 -6.41 7.51 0.38
CA VAL A 26 -5.67 8.69 -0.08
C VAL A 26 -4.30 8.24 -0.55
N VAL A 27 -3.90 8.70 -1.73
CA VAL A 27 -2.54 8.48 -2.26
C VAL A 27 -1.74 9.76 -2.04
N ALA A 28 -0.57 9.64 -1.42
CA ALA A 28 0.32 10.75 -1.16
C ALA A 28 1.76 10.40 -1.56
N ALA A 29 2.51 11.41 -2.01
CA ALA A 29 3.95 11.33 -2.17
C ALA A 29 4.62 11.91 -0.93
N LEU A 30 5.61 11.20 -0.40
CA LEU A 30 6.50 11.78 0.61
C LEU A 30 7.54 12.64 -0.12
N THR A 31 7.74 13.86 0.34
CA THR A 31 8.74 14.80 -0.24
C THR A 31 10.07 14.77 0.51
N LEU A 32 10.24 13.78 1.38
CA LEU A 32 11.45 13.52 2.15
C LEU A 32 12.10 12.25 1.63
N ASP A 33 13.43 12.21 1.68
CA ASP A 33 14.17 11.01 1.35
C ASP A 33 13.93 9.95 2.44
N LEU A 34 13.57 8.75 2.00
CA LEU A 34 13.43 7.62 2.90
C LEU A 34 14.84 7.14 3.29
N PRO A 35 15.08 6.84 4.58
CA PRO A 35 16.37 6.38 5.03
C PRO A 35 16.61 4.96 4.50
N SER A 36 17.87 4.68 4.19
CA SER A 36 18.31 3.37 3.72
C SER A 36 18.27 2.31 4.82
N ASP A 37 18.35 2.72 6.10
CA ASP A 37 18.24 1.83 7.25
C ASP A 37 16.77 1.77 7.74
N PRO A 38 16.16 0.58 7.80
CA PRO A 38 14.82 0.39 8.36
C PRO A 38 14.66 0.90 9.80
N GLY A 39 15.73 0.88 10.61
CA GLY A 39 15.73 1.40 11.99
C GLY A 39 15.55 2.92 12.06
N ASP A 40 15.72 3.64 10.96
CA ASP A 40 15.51 5.09 10.86
C ASP A 40 14.10 5.44 10.35
N LEU A 41 13.36 4.48 9.79
CA LEU A 41 11.95 4.70 9.42
C LEU A 41 11.08 4.98 10.64
N SER A 42 11.33 4.30 11.77
CA SER A 42 10.65 4.58 13.03
C SER A 42 10.97 5.98 13.57
N LYS A 43 12.11 6.58 13.21
CA LYS A 43 12.41 7.97 13.58
C LYS A 43 11.61 8.97 12.75
N LEU A 44 11.31 8.64 11.49
CA LEU A 44 10.45 9.45 10.61
C LEU A 44 8.96 9.24 10.89
N PHE A 45 8.59 8.03 11.27
CA PHE A 45 7.24 7.62 11.60
C PHE A 45 7.24 6.99 12.99
N PRO A 46 7.37 7.80 14.07
CA PRO A 46 7.45 7.30 15.44
C PRO A 46 6.24 6.46 15.86
N GLY A 47 5.11 6.64 15.16
CA GLY A 47 3.89 5.88 15.42
C GLY A 47 3.43 6.02 16.87
N ASN A 48 2.50 5.16 17.26
CA ASN A 48 2.19 4.90 18.65
C ASN A 48 2.52 3.42 18.87
N GLU A 49 3.46 3.10 19.76
CA GLU A 49 3.89 1.72 20.01
C GLU A 49 2.75 0.81 20.49
N GLY A 50 1.68 1.38 21.07
CA GLY A 50 0.47 0.65 21.44
C GLY A 50 -0.45 0.31 20.26
N GLU A 51 -0.23 0.91 19.08
CA GLU A 51 -1.07 0.76 17.89
C GLU A 51 -0.33 0.19 16.68
N VAL A 52 0.97 0.48 16.56
CA VAL A 52 1.81 0.13 15.42
C VAL A 52 3.00 -0.69 15.91
N GLU A 53 3.00 -1.98 15.58
CA GLU A 53 4.10 -2.88 15.89
C GLU A 53 5.36 -2.57 15.05
N ARG A 54 5.18 -2.21 13.77
CA ARG A 54 6.27 -1.95 12.83
C ARG A 54 5.83 -1.05 11.67
N ALA A 55 6.72 -0.16 11.25
CA ALA A 55 6.66 0.53 9.96
C ALA A 55 7.69 -0.08 9.00
N PHE A 56 7.32 -0.24 7.73
CA PHE A 56 8.19 -0.79 6.70
C PHE A 56 7.87 -0.18 5.34
N VAL A 57 8.79 -0.36 4.40
CA VAL A 57 8.64 0.08 3.01
C VAL A 57 8.86 -1.10 2.09
N VAL A 58 8.15 -1.11 0.96
CA VAL A 58 8.32 -2.12 -0.09
C VAL A 58 8.39 -1.38 -1.41
N SER A 59 9.30 -1.80 -2.30
CA SER A 59 9.37 -1.15 -3.60
C SER A 59 8.10 -1.42 -4.40
N VAL A 60 7.65 -0.43 -5.18
CA VAL A 60 6.49 -0.58 -6.08
C VAL A 60 6.73 -1.75 -7.05
N ARG A 61 7.98 -1.93 -7.48
CA ARG A 61 8.38 -3.02 -8.36
C ARG A 61 8.14 -4.39 -7.70
N ASP A 62 8.61 -4.59 -6.48
CA ASP A 62 8.46 -5.87 -5.78
C ASP A 62 6.98 -6.18 -5.53
N LEU A 63 6.16 -5.16 -5.22
CA LEU A 63 4.71 -5.34 -5.10
C LEU A 63 4.07 -5.77 -6.44
N MET A 64 4.49 -5.17 -7.55
CA MET A 64 3.95 -5.53 -8.88
C MET A 64 4.39 -6.93 -9.33
N GLU A 65 5.66 -7.28 -9.12
CA GLU A 65 6.23 -8.56 -9.54
C GLU A 65 5.81 -9.72 -8.61
N GLY A 66 5.59 -9.43 -7.32
CA GLY A 66 5.23 -10.42 -6.30
C GLY A 66 3.73 -10.67 -6.11
N GLU A 67 2.85 -10.01 -6.89
CA GLU A 67 1.40 -10.19 -6.73
C GLU A 67 0.98 -11.66 -6.94
N THR A 68 0.26 -12.21 -5.96
CA THR A 68 -0.39 -13.52 -6.05
C THR A 68 -1.89 -13.40 -5.80
N LEU A 69 -2.61 -14.52 -5.92
CA LEU A 69 -4.03 -14.62 -5.63
C LEU A 69 -4.29 -15.66 -4.54
N GLU A 70 -5.02 -15.28 -3.50
CA GLU A 70 -5.46 -16.20 -2.44
C GLU A 70 -6.98 -16.08 -2.22
N PRO A 71 -7.64 -17.13 -1.69
CA PRO A 71 -9.07 -17.05 -1.35
C PRO A 71 -9.39 -15.91 -0.37
N LEU A 72 -10.47 -15.18 -0.65
CA LEU A 72 -11.04 -14.12 0.18
C LEU A 72 -12.26 -14.64 0.95
N PRO A 73 -12.09 -15.26 2.12
CA PRO A 73 -13.19 -15.88 2.86
C PRO A 73 -14.30 -14.89 3.27
N ARG A 74 -14.03 -13.58 3.26
CA ARG A 74 -14.95 -12.53 3.73
C ARG A 74 -15.54 -11.66 2.62
N LEU A 75 -15.03 -11.75 1.38
CA LEU A 75 -15.41 -10.87 0.28
C LEU A 75 -15.66 -11.70 -0.97
N GLY A 76 -16.87 -12.27 -1.10
CA GLY A 76 -17.32 -12.99 -2.31
C GLY A 76 -17.49 -14.51 -2.17
N GLY A 77 -17.50 -15.06 -0.95
CA GLY A 77 -17.76 -16.48 -0.71
C GLY A 77 -16.53 -17.38 -0.92
N LYS A 78 -16.71 -18.71 -0.79
CA LYS A 78 -15.61 -19.71 -0.77
C LYS A 78 -14.70 -19.73 -2.02
N ASN A 79 -15.10 -19.07 -3.11
CA ASN A 79 -14.40 -19.11 -4.40
C ASN A 79 -13.87 -17.76 -4.87
N ALA A 80 -14.06 -16.67 -4.13
CA ALA A 80 -13.53 -15.38 -4.52
C ALA A 80 -12.01 -15.34 -4.26
N LEU A 81 -11.23 -15.02 -5.29
CA LEU A 81 -9.79 -14.81 -5.17
C LEU A 81 -9.49 -13.31 -5.08
N GLY A 82 -8.56 -12.96 -4.19
CA GLY A 82 -8.11 -11.59 -3.97
C GLY A 82 -6.61 -11.43 -4.13
N PRO A 83 -6.14 -10.22 -4.42
CA PRO A 83 -4.72 -9.94 -4.47
C PRO A 83 -4.09 -10.14 -3.09
N VAL A 84 -2.90 -10.74 -3.11
CA VAL A 84 -2.01 -10.81 -1.96
C VAL A 84 -0.62 -10.39 -2.45
N PHE A 85 0.06 -9.56 -1.65
CA PHE A 85 1.43 -9.16 -1.91
C PHE A 85 2.32 -9.70 -0.79
N PRO A 86 3.04 -10.80 -1.03
CA PRO A 86 4.03 -11.32 -0.09
C PRO A 86 5.20 -10.33 0.05
N THR A 87 5.63 -10.08 1.28
CA THR A 87 6.78 -9.24 1.58
C THR A 87 7.63 -9.94 2.64
N GLU A 88 8.89 -9.53 2.80
CA GLU A 88 9.75 -10.02 3.90
C GLU A 88 9.20 -9.69 5.30
N HIS A 89 8.28 -8.74 5.39
CA HIS A 89 7.64 -8.32 6.64
C HIS A 89 6.25 -8.94 6.87
N GLY A 90 5.83 -9.85 5.98
CA GLY A 90 4.52 -10.48 6.02
C GLY A 90 3.69 -10.19 4.78
N LYS A 91 2.48 -10.74 4.73
CA LYS A 91 1.58 -10.58 3.58
C LYS A 91 0.77 -9.29 3.71
N ILE A 92 0.70 -8.51 2.64
CA ILE A 92 -0.30 -7.45 2.49
C ILE A 92 -1.52 -8.07 1.79
N TRP A 93 -2.67 -8.06 2.47
CA TRP A 93 -3.88 -8.75 2.04
C TRP A 93 -5.15 -8.00 2.47
N GLY A 94 -6.32 -8.53 2.10
CA GLY A 94 -7.62 -7.95 2.45
C GLY A 94 -7.89 -6.62 1.74
N LEU A 95 -8.53 -5.69 2.45
CA LEU A 95 -8.94 -4.41 1.89
C LEU A 95 -7.74 -3.59 1.38
N THR A 96 -6.62 -3.62 2.10
CA THR A 96 -5.39 -2.92 1.70
C THR A 96 -4.90 -3.41 0.35
N ALA A 97 -4.83 -4.72 0.13
CA ALA A 97 -4.40 -5.28 -1.14
C ALA A 97 -5.37 -4.95 -2.30
N ILE A 98 -6.68 -4.96 -2.01
CA ILE A 98 -7.73 -4.58 -2.98
C ILE A 98 -7.58 -3.13 -3.42
N ILE A 99 -7.23 -2.23 -2.50
CA ILE A 99 -6.97 -0.81 -2.78
C ILE A 99 -5.66 -0.64 -3.56
N LEU A 100 -4.61 -1.35 -3.18
CA LEU A 100 -3.28 -1.23 -3.79
C LEU A 100 -3.27 -1.70 -5.26
N ARG A 101 -3.93 -2.81 -5.57
CA ARG A 101 -3.91 -3.41 -6.91
C ARG A 101 -4.22 -2.42 -8.06
N PRO A 102 -5.32 -1.66 -8.06
CA PRO A 102 -5.58 -0.68 -9.11
C PRO A 102 -4.57 0.47 -9.11
N ILE A 103 -4.01 0.86 -7.95
CA ILE A 103 -2.98 1.90 -7.87
C ILE A 103 -1.72 1.42 -8.60
N LEU A 104 -1.26 0.20 -8.30
CA LEU A 104 -0.08 -0.40 -8.91
C LEU A 104 -0.24 -0.59 -10.44
N HIS A 105 -1.38 -1.09 -10.90
CA HIS A 105 -1.55 -1.47 -12.32
C HIS A 105 -2.15 -0.39 -13.22
N ARG A 106 -2.83 0.62 -12.65
CA ARG A 106 -3.52 1.67 -13.44
C ARG A 106 -2.98 3.06 -13.21
N VAL A 107 -2.45 3.36 -12.03
CA VAL A 107 -1.96 4.71 -11.69
C VAL A 107 -0.44 4.77 -11.85
N LEU A 108 0.28 3.86 -11.19
CA LEU A 108 1.74 3.78 -11.22
C LEU A 108 2.22 2.93 -12.40
N ARG A 109 1.82 3.31 -13.62
CA ARG A 109 2.34 2.64 -14.82
C ARG A 109 3.80 3.06 -15.02
N PRO A 110 4.72 2.12 -15.31
CA PRO A 110 6.04 2.46 -15.78
C PRO A 110 5.91 3.40 -16.97
N VAL A 111 6.60 4.53 -16.94
CA VAL A 111 6.79 5.34 -18.13
C VAL A 111 7.80 4.57 -18.98
N GLY A 112 7.32 3.60 -19.76
CA GLY A 112 8.16 2.91 -20.72
C GLY A 112 8.75 3.95 -21.67
N PHE A 113 10.06 3.84 -21.92
CA PHE A 113 10.64 4.49 -23.09
C PHE A 113 9.83 4.03 -24.31
N TYR A 114 9.13 4.96 -24.96
CA TYR A 114 8.62 4.75 -26.31
C TYR A 114 9.84 4.46 -27.20
N ASN A 115 10.05 3.21 -27.57
CA ASN A 115 10.68 2.90 -28.85
C ASN A 115 9.58 2.93 -29.90
N GLY A 116 9.86 3.60 -31.01
CA GLY A 116 8.91 3.96 -32.06
C GLY A 116 8.26 2.80 -32.82
#